data_AF-K2EAZ5-F1
#
_entry.id   AF-K2EAZ5-F1
#
_cell.length_a   1.000
_cell.length_b   1.000
_cell.length_c   1.000
_cell.angle_alpha   90.00
_cell.angle_beta   90.00
_cell.angle_gamma   90.00
#
_symmetry.space_group_name_H-M   'P 1'
#
loop_
_entity.id
_entity.type
_entity.pdbx_description
1 polymer ?
#
loop_
_entity_poly.entity_id
_entity_poly.type
_entity_poly.pdbx_seq_one_letter_code
_entity_poly.pdbx_strand_id
1 'polypeptide(L)'
;MFFSDPGFDLKVSLGLLIFSVIIGLIVLVATKNKFKALVIFSVLGNLSFLVNIGSRMFIAYNIKWIGYFALVAWPIINIYLLIKYFSKK
;
A
#
# COMPACT_ATOMS: atom_id res chain seq x y z
N MET A 1 5.31 14.92 -4.14
CA MET A 1 5.94 16.12 -4.73
C MET A 1 5.16 17.34 -4.22
N PHE A 2 5.81 18.38 -3.71
CA PHE A 2 5.08 19.53 -3.13
C PHE A 2 4.43 20.45 -4.21
N PHE A 3 4.77 20.21 -5.48
CA PHE A 3 4.34 20.95 -6.67
C PHE A 3 3.61 20.09 -7.72
N SER A 4 3.25 18.83 -7.39
CA SER A 4 2.52 17.96 -8.31
C SER A 4 1.02 18.22 -8.28
N ASP A 5 0.37 17.97 -9.42
CA ASP A 5 -1.08 18.03 -9.55
C ASP A 5 -1.75 17.00 -8.61
N PRO A 6 -2.59 17.43 -7.66
CA PRO A 6 -3.24 16.53 -6.70
C PRO A 6 -4.06 15.42 -7.36
N GLY A 7 -4.70 15.72 -8.50
CA GLY A 7 -5.51 14.76 -9.23
C GLY A 7 -4.68 13.66 -9.89
N PHE A 8 -3.54 14.04 -10.47
CA PHE A 8 -2.56 13.10 -11.01
C PHE A 8 -1.99 12.19 -9.92
N ASP A 9 -1.56 12.75 -8.79
CA ASP A 9 -0.99 11.95 -7.69
C ASP A 9 -2.00 10.94 -7.12
N LEU A 10 -3.27 11.34 -7.01
CA LEU A 10 -4.33 10.42 -6.60
C LEU A 10 -4.51 9.29 -7.61
N LYS A 11 -4.54 9.60 -8.91
CA LYS A 11 -4.65 8.58 -9.97
C LYS A 11 -3.48 7.61 -9.95
N VAL A 12 -2.25 8.11 -9.75
CA VAL A 12 -1.05 7.27 -9.63
C VAL A 12 -1.16 6.36 -8.42
N SER A 13 -1.53 6.89 -7.25
CA SER A 13 -1.65 6.12 -6.02
C SER A 13 -2.72 5.03 -6.14
N LEU A 14 -3.89 5.36 -6.73
CA LEU A 14 -4.95 4.40 -6.99
C LEU A 14 -4.56 3.36 -8.05
N GLY A 15 -3.85 3.77 -9.10
CA GLY A 15 -3.31 2.85 -10.11
C GLY A 15 -2.36 1.83 -9.50
N LEU A 16 -1.43 2.28 -8.64
CA LEU A 16 -0.53 1.40 -7.90
C LEU A 16 -1.27 0.50 -6.91
N LEU A 17 -2.32 1.00 -6.25
CA LEU A 17 -3.15 0.19 -5.36
C LEU A 17 -3.87 -0.92 -6.14
N ILE A 18 -4.49 -0.62 -7.28
CA ILE A 18 -5.12 -1.63 -8.15
C ILE A 18 -4.08 -2.66 -8.59
N PHE A 19 -2.90 -2.21 -9.02
CA PHE A 19 -1.81 -3.10 -9.40
C PHE A 19 -1.37 -4.01 -8.24
N SER A 20 -1.32 -3.49 -7.02
CA SER A 20 -1.02 -4.28 -5.82
C SER A 20 -2.05 -5.38 -5.56
N VAL A 21 -3.35 -5.10 -5.79
CA VAL A 21 -4.43 -6.11 -5.68
C VAL A 21 -4.23 -7.19 -6.73
N ILE A 22 -3.97 -6.81 -7.99
CA ILE A 22 -3.72 -7.76 -9.08
C ILE A 22 -2.55 -8.69 -8.74
N ILE A 23 -1.42 -8.14 -8.28
CA ILE A 23 -0.27 -8.95 -7.85
C ILE A 23 -0.65 -9.87 -6.69
N GLY A 24 -1.36 -9.37 -5.69
CA GLY A 24 -1.84 -10.17 -4.56
C GLY A 24 -2.69 -11.36 -5.01
N LEU A 25 -3.61 -11.14 -5.96
CA LEU A 25 -4.44 -12.19 -6.55
C LEU A 25 -3.63 -13.19 -7.36
N ILE A 26 -2.67 -12.74 -8.18
CA ILE A 26 -1.76 -13.62 -8.93
C ILE A 26 -0.99 -14.52 -7.96
N VAL A 27 -0.42 -13.96 -6.88
CA VAL A 27 0.28 -14.72 -5.85
C VAL A 27 -0.66 -15.72 -5.18
N LEU A 28 -1.89 -15.32 -4.87
CA LEU A 28 -2.88 -16.20 -4.25
C LEU A 28 -3.18 -17.40 -5.16
N VAL A 29 -3.41 -17.17 -6.44
CA VAL A 29 -3.73 -18.23 -7.40
C VAL A 29 -2.54 -19.16 -7.63
N ALA A 30 -1.33 -18.60 -7.77
CA ALA A 30 -0.10 -19.34 -8.05
C ALA A 30 0.42 -20.15 -6.87
N THR A 31 0.36 -19.59 -5.66
CA THR A 31 0.94 -20.22 -4.45
C THR A 31 -0.09 -20.94 -3.59
N LYS A 32 -1.39 -20.69 -3.81
CA LYS A 32 -2.52 -21.10 -2.97
C LYS A 32 -2.38 -20.70 -1.50
N ASN A 33 -1.43 -19.81 -1.17
CA ASN A 33 -1.14 -19.39 0.19
C ASN A 33 -1.73 -18.00 0.44
N LYS A 34 -2.89 -17.99 1.10
CA LYS A 34 -3.61 -16.75 1.48
C LYS A 34 -2.75 -15.79 2.27
N PHE A 35 -1.91 -16.30 3.16
CA PHE A 35 -1.07 -15.47 4.02
C PHE A 35 0.07 -14.80 3.23
N LYS A 36 0.73 -15.54 2.32
CA LYS A 36 1.76 -14.98 1.43
C LYS A 36 1.19 -13.90 0.51
N ALA A 37 0.00 -14.16 -0.07
CA ALA A 37 -0.70 -13.18 -0.89
C ALA A 37 -1.04 -11.90 -0.10
N LEU A 38 -1.54 -12.06 1.13
CA LEU A 38 -1.84 -10.93 2.02
C LEU A 38 -0.60 -10.10 2.35
N VAL A 39 0.54 -10.74 2.67
CA VAL A 39 1.80 -10.03 2.95
C VAL A 39 2.25 -9.21 1.74
N ILE A 40 2.26 -9.82 0.55
CA ILE A 40 2.68 -9.12 -0.68
C ILE A 40 1.74 -7.96 -1.01
N PHE A 41 0.42 -8.19 -0.95
CA PHE A 41 -0.57 -7.13 -1.14
C PHE A 41 -0.38 -6.00 -0.14
N SER A 42 -0.21 -6.30 1.15
CA SER A 42 -0.10 -5.29 2.20
C SER A 42 1.14 -4.40 2.02
N VAL A 43 2.28 -4.99 1.64
CA VAL A 43 3.51 -4.23 1.36
C VAL A 43 3.33 -3.33 0.14
N LEU A 44 2.85 -3.88 -0.98
CA LEU A 44 2.66 -3.12 -2.21
C LEU A 44 1.57 -2.04 -2.08
N GLY A 45 0.48 -2.35 -1.39
CA GLY A 45 -0.61 -1.41 -1.12
C GLY A 45 -0.13 -0.26 -0.24
N ASN A 46 0.72 -0.51 0.75
CA ASN A 46 1.32 0.57 1.53
C ASN A 46 2.22 1.47 0.67
N LEU A 47 3.06 0.88 -0.20
CA LEU A 47 3.91 1.63 -1.12
C LEU A 47 3.10 2.52 -2.08
N SER A 48 1.91 2.10 -2.49
CA SER A 48 1.05 2.87 -3.40
C SER A 48 0.73 4.29 -2.88
N PHE A 49 0.66 4.48 -1.56
CA PHE A 49 0.43 5.77 -0.93
C PHE A 49 1.72 6.43 -0.44
N LEU A 50 2.73 5.64 -0.03
CA LEU A 50 4.00 6.18 0.46
C LEU A 50 4.77 6.95 -0.62
N VAL A 51 4.69 6.52 -1.88
CA VAL A 51 5.33 7.23 -3.02
C VAL A 51 4.90 8.70 -3.08
N ASN A 52 3.66 9.00 -2.71
CA ASN A 52 3.08 10.34 -2.74
C ASN A 52 2.89 10.96 -1.36
N ILE A 53 3.57 10.49 -0.31
CA ILE A 53 3.27 10.88 1.08
C ILE A 53 3.35 12.40 1.35
N GLY A 54 4.24 13.09 0.65
CA GLY A 54 4.37 14.56 0.70
C GLY A 54 3.51 15.34 -0.30
N SER A 55 2.54 14.70 -0.94
CA SER A 55 1.64 15.33 -1.92
C SER A 55 0.54 16.14 -1.24
N ARG A 56 0.11 17.22 -1.90
CA ARG A 56 -1.08 17.99 -1.52
C ARG A 56 -2.39 17.21 -1.73
N MET A 57 -2.36 16.06 -2.42
CA MET A 57 -3.55 15.22 -2.65
C MET A 57 -4.30 14.89 -1.36
N PHE A 58 -3.56 14.63 -0.27
CA PHE A 58 -4.19 14.28 1.01
C PHE A 58 -4.99 15.43 1.62
N ILE A 59 -4.57 16.67 1.35
CA ILE A 59 -5.26 17.88 1.80
C ILE A 59 -6.40 18.22 0.84
N ALA A 60 -6.12 18.22 -0.47
CA ALA A 60 -7.05 18.59 -1.52
C ALA A 60 -8.31 17.71 -1.54
N TYR A 61 -8.15 16.40 -1.31
CA TYR A 61 -9.26 15.45 -1.24
C TYR A 61 -9.76 15.17 0.18
N ASN A 62 -9.26 15.91 1.19
CA ASN A 62 -9.61 15.71 2.60
C ASN A 62 -9.41 14.27 3.12
N ILE A 63 -8.34 13.60 2.67
CA ILE A 63 -7.98 12.22 3.01
C ILE A 63 -6.67 12.12 3.82
N LYS A 64 -6.36 13.15 4.62
CA LYS A 64 -5.14 13.21 5.46
C LYS A 64 -4.93 11.96 6.32
N TRP A 65 -6.03 11.37 6.80
CA TRP A 65 -5.99 10.14 7.59
C TRP A 65 -5.37 8.96 6.82
N ILE A 66 -5.55 8.86 5.49
CA ILE A 66 -4.92 7.82 4.66
C ILE A 66 -3.41 8.02 4.64
N GLY A 67 -2.95 9.27 4.53
CA GLY A 67 -1.53 9.61 4.61
C GLY A 67 -0.93 9.18 5.96
N TYR A 68 -1.55 9.55 7.08
CA TYR A 68 -1.09 9.13 8.41
C TYR A 68 -1.12 7.62 8.59
N PHE A 69 -2.17 6.94 8.10
CA PHE A 69 -2.27 5.49 8.14
C PHE A 69 -1.14 4.83 7.36
N ALA A 70 -0.88 5.28 6.13
CA ALA A 70 0.19 4.75 5.28
C ALA A 70 1.60 5.01 5.84
N LEU A 71 1.80 6.13 6.54
CA LEU A 71 3.11 6.46 7.13
C LEU A 71 3.37 5.73 8.45
N VAL A 72 2.34 5.54 9.29
CA VAL A 72 2.53 5.10 10.69
C VAL A 72 1.96 3.71 10.94
N ALA A 73 0.65 3.54 10.77
CA ALA A 73 -0.03 2.31 11.18
C ALA A 73 0.24 1.14 10.22
N TRP A 74 0.24 1.38 8.92
CA TRP A 74 0.38 0.35 7.90
C TRP A 74 1.79 -0.28 7.89
N PRO A 75 2.90 0.47 8.06
CA PRO A 75 4.23 -0.13 8.25
C PRO A 75 4.31 -1.07 9.46
N ILE A 76 3.64 -0.74 10.58
CA ILE A 76 3.57 -1.62 11.76
C ILE A 76 2.85 -2.93 11.40
N ILE A 77 1.74 -2.86 10.67
CA ILE A 77 1.03 -4.03 10.16
C ILE A 77 1.94 -4.87 9.25
N ASN A 78 2.68 -4.22 8.34
CA ASN A 78 3.61 -4.89 7.44
C ASN A 78 4.74 -5.60 8.19
N ILE A 79 5.34 -4.97 9.20
CA ILE A 79 6.35 -5.58 10.06
C ILE A 79 5.79 -6.82 10.75
N TYR A 80 4.61 -6.73 11.36
CA TYR A 80 3.96 -7.87 12.00
C TYR A 80 3.71 -9.03 11.02
N LEU A 81 3.19 -8.73 9.83
CA LEU A 81 2.93 -9.74 8.80
C LEU A 81 4.23 -10.42 8.33
N LEU A 82 5.31 -9.66 8.16
CA LEU A 82 6.62 -10.18 7.77
C LEU A 82 7.21 -11.08 8.86
N ILE A 83 7.23 -10.62 10.12
CA ILE A 83 7.71 -11.43 11.26
C ILE A 83 6.95 -12.76 11.31
N LYS A 84 5.61 -12.71 11.22
CA LYS A 84 4.78 -13.91 11.25
C LYS A 84 5.00 -14.82 10.04
N TYR A 85 5.34 -14.27 8.88
CA TYR A 85 5.68 -15.05 7.68
C TYR A 85 6.98 -15.84 7.87
N PHE A 86 8.01 -15.19 8.41
CA PHE A 86 9.31 -15.83 8.63
C PHE A 86 9.34 -16.73 9.87
N SER A 87 8.54 -16.44 10.90
CA SER A 87 8.46 -17.27 12.12
C SER A 87 7.69 -18.59 11.92
N LYS A 88 6.85 -18.70 10.89
CA LYS A 88 6.10 -19.93 10.56
C LYS A 88 6.79 -20.80 9.50
N LYS A 89 7.90 -20.33 8.95
CA LYS A 89 8.79 -21.10 8.09
C LYS A 89 9.78 -21.87 8.96
#